data_AF-A0A438JFL0-F1
#
_entry.id   AF-A0A438JFL0-F1
#
_cell.length_a   1.000
_cell.length_b   1.000
_cell.length_c   1.000
_cell.angle_alpha   90.00
_cell.angle_beta   90.00
_cell.angle_gamma   90.00
#
_symmetry.space_group_name_H-M   'P 1'
#
loop_
_entity.id
_entity.type
_entity.pdbx_description
1 polymer ?
#
loop_
_entity_poly.entity_id
_entity_poly.type
_entity_poly.pdbx_seq_one_letter_code
_entity_poly.pdbx_strand_id
1 'polypeptide(L)'
;MMPTTLSITLVQGCRVGSTFVGYLGLPFKFAQLEFLSKVNDLNKGARADDTLETLIDREIEQNLAKKHYSSSRSLIRVKRSTIMLSVMFEQMVTRGGNSIVGAVSKSYEKPFAAYHGWATRTAVFASLPALPTRAKLMVA
;
A
#
# COMPACT_ATOMS: atom_id res chain seq x y z
N MET A 1 30.32 -4.51 -4.83
CA MET A 1 29.03 -4.43 -4.12
C MET A 1 27.95 -4.60 -5.18
N MET A 2 27.30 -5.76 -5.27
CA MET A 2 26.26 -5.99 -6.29
C MET A 2 25.08 -5.04 -5.98
N PRO A 3 24.52 -4.33 -6.97
CA PRO A 3 23.36 -3.49 -6.72
C PRO A 3 22.20 -4.42 -6.35
N THR A 4 21.72 -4.33 -5.11
CA THR A 4 20.44 -4.91 -4.73
C THR A 4 19.39 -4.31 -5.64
N THR A 5 18.78 -5.12 -6.49
CA THR A 5 17.84 -4.69 -7.52
C THR A 5 16.70 -3.90 -6.87
N LEU A 6 16.33 -2.75 -7.44
CA LEU A 6 15.32 -1.82 -6.92
C LEU A 6 14.00 -2.52 -6.51
N SER A 7 13.64 -3.59 -7.23
CA SER A 7 12.49 -4.46 -6.92
C SER A 7 12.56 -5.10 -5.52
N ILE A 8 13.73 -5.60 -5.11
CA ILE A 8 13.93 -6.24 -3.79
C ILE A 8 13.74 -5.22 -2.67
N THR A 9 14.32 -4.03 -2.81
CA THR A 9 14.19 -2.95 -1.83
C THR A 9 12.75 -2.46 -1.71
N LEU A 10 12.04 -2.31 -2.84
CA LEU A 10 10.62 -1.95 -2.84
C LEU A 10 9.76 -3.01 -2.16
N VAL A 11 9.90 -4.28 -2.54
CA VAL A 11 9.12 -5.39 -1.97
C VAL A 11 9.31 -5.47 -0.46
N GLN A 12 10.56 -5.36 0.01
CA GLN A 12 10.85 -5.41 1.44
C GLN A 12 10.24 -4.21 2.18
N GLY A 13 10.37 -3.00 1.63
CA GLY A 13 9.75 -1.80 2.20
C GLY A 13 8.21 -1.90 2.27
N CYS A 14 7.58 -2.40 1.21
CA CYS A 14 6.13 -2.59 1.18
C CYS A 14 5.65 -3.69 2.14
N ARG A 15 6.46 -4.74 2.40
CA ARG A 15 6.16 -5.73 3.45
C ARG A 15 6.14 -5.10 4.84
N VAL A 16 7.11 -4.23 5.14
CA VAL A 16 7.10 -3.44 6.39
C VAL A 16 5.85 -2.55 6.46
N GLY A 17 5.52 -1.86 5.37
CA GLY A 17 4.29 -1.06 5.27
C GLY A 17 3.02 -1.89 5.49
N SER A 18 2.95 -3.12 4.97
CA SER A 18 1.84 -4.04 5.20
C SER A 18 1.73 -4.45 6.67
N THR A 19 2.86 -4.71 7.35
CA THR A 19 2.86 -4.95 8.81
C THR A 19 2.25 -3.75 9.55
N PHE A 20 2.63 -2.53 9.20
CA PHE A 20 2.03 -1.33 9.77
C PHE A 20 0.50 -1.27 9.57
N VAL A 21 -0.01 -1.58 8.37
CA VAL A 21 -1.47 -1.62 8.12
C VAL A 21 -2.17 -2.62 9.04
N GLY A 22 -1.50 -3.73 9.39
CA GLY A 22 -2.01 -4.69 10.36
C GLY A 22 -2.22 -4.11 11.76
N TYR A 23 -1.38 -3.16 12.18
CA TYR A 23 -1.51 -2.48 13.47
C TYR A 23 -2.70 -1.53 13.53
N LEU A 24 -3.34 -1.18 12.40
CA LEU A 24 -4.57 -0.40 12.39
C LEU A 24 -5.80 -1.17 12.92
N GLY A 25 -5.63 -2.47 13.23
CA GLY A 25 -6.65 -3.29 13.88
C GLY A 25 -7.42 -4.21 12.92
N LEU A 26 -8.23 -5.09 13.49
CA LEU A 26 -8.95 -6.14 12.77
C LEU A 26 -9.79 -5.62 11.58
N PRO A 27 -10.50 -4.48 11.69
CA PRO A 27 -11.27 -3.95 10.55
C PRO A 27 -10.40 -3.56 9.34
N PHE A 28 -9.10 -3.33 9.51
CA PHE A 28 -8.17 -3.01 8.41
C PHE A 28 -7.38 -4.24 7.92
N LYS A 29 -7.65 -5.44 8.46
CA LYS A 29 -6.97 -6.68 8.05
C LYS A 29 -7.17 -6.96 6.55
N PHE A 30 -8.35 -6.65 6.00
CA PHE A 30 -8.59 -6.80 4.57
C PHE A 30 -7.63 -5.93 3.74
N ALA A 31 -7.38 -4.69 4.16
CA ALA A 31 -6.49 -3.77 3.47
C ALA A 31 -5.03 -4.24 3.54
N GLN A 32 -4.63 -4.79 4.69
CA GLN A 32 -3.31 -5.43 4.84
C GLN A 32 -3.13 -6.59 3.85
N LEU A 33 -4.12 -7.50 3.79
CA LEU A 33 -4.07 -8.68 2.92
C LEU A 33 -4.08 -8.31 1.44
N GLU A 34 -4.91 -7.35 1.04
CA GLU A 34 -4.94 -6.84 -0.34
C GLU A 34 -3.60 -6.21 -0.71
N PHE A 35 -3.02 -5.38 0.15
CA PHE A 35 -1.71 -4.77 -0.11
C PHE A 35 -0.62 -5.83 -0.24
N LEU A 36 -0.54 -6.77 0.71
CA LEU A 36 0.45 -7.84 0.69
C LEU A 36 0.30 -8.76 -0.53
N SER A 37 -0.94 -9.06 -0.95
CA SER A 37 -1.20 -9.79 -2.19
C SER A 37 -0.55 -9.11 -3.39
N LYS A 38 -0.71 -7.79 -3.56
CA LYS A 38 -0.13 -7.08 -4.71
C LYS A 38 1.39 -6.98 -4.63
N VAL A 39 1.96 -6.85 -3.43
CA VAL A 39 3.42 -6.93 -3.23
C VAL A 39 3.96 -8.31 -3.63
N ASN A 40 3.25 -9.38 -3.27
CA ASN A 40 3.65 -10.73 -3.63
C ASN A 40 3.51 -11.00 -5.14
N ASP A 41 2.44 -10.50 -5.78
CA ASP A 41 2.26 -10.61 -7.23
C ASP A 41 3.38 -9.87 -7.98
N LEU A 42 3.74 -8.67 -7.52
CA LEU A 42 4.87 -7.90 -8.05
C LEU A 42 6.19 -8.67 -7.93
N ASN A 43 6.47 -9.25 -6.76
CA ASN A 43 7.68 -10.02 -6.52
C ASN A 43 7.73 -11.31 -7.36
N LYS A 44 6.59 -11.95 -7.61
CA LYS A 44 6.51 -13.17 -8.44
C LYS A 44 6.82 -12.91 -9.92
N GLY A 45 6.44 -11.73 -10.43
CA GLY A 45 6.68 -11.40 -11.83
C GLY A 45 8.05 -10.80 -12.12
N ALA A 46 8.77 -10.34 -11.10
CA ALA A 46 10.10 -9.75 -11.22
C ALA A 46 11.20 -10.80 -11.44
N ARG A 47 12.17 -10.47 -12.31
CA ARG A 47 13.44 -11.20 -12.47
C ARG A 47 14.51 -10.60 -11.56
N ALA A 48 15.60 -11.34 -11.36
CA ALA A 48 16.68 -10.94 -10.44
C ALA A 48 17.34 -9.61 -10.83
N ASP A 49 17.40 -9.31 -12.13
CA ASP A 49 18.01 -8.13 -12.74
C ASP A 49 16.99 -7.04 -13.11
N ASP A 50 15.70 -7.23 -12.82
CA ASP A 50 14.67 -6.26 -13.17
C ASP A 50 14.77 -4.98 -12.33
N THR A 51 14.76 -3.83 -13.02
CA THR A 51 14.27 -2.58 -12.45
C THR A 51 12.75 -2.52 -12.57
N LEU A 52 12.11 -1.49 -12.00
CA LEU A 52 10.67 -1.31 -12.21
C LEU A 52 10.36 -1.03 -13.68
N GLU A 53 11.21 -0.25 -14.35
CA GLU A 53 11.12 0.10 -15.75
C GLU A 53 11.21 -1.15 -16.64
N THR A 54 12.25 -1.98 -16.47
CA THR A 54 12.42 -3.18 -17.30
C THR A 54 11.28 -4.20 -17.11
N LEU A 55 10.73 -4.30 -15.89
CA LEU A 55 9.57 -5.14 -15.60
C LEU A 55 8.32 -4.63 -16.33
N ILE A 56 8.07 -3.32 -16.34
CA ILE A 56 6.92 -2.72 -17.02
C ILE A 56 7.07 -2.83 -18.53
N ASP A 57 8.24 -2.49 -19.07
CA ASP A 57 8.52 -2.53 -20.52
C ASP A 57 8.30 -3.93 -21.07
N ARG A 58 8.82 -4.95 -20.38
CA ARG A 58 8.59 -6.37 -20.72
C ARG A 58 7.12 -6.74 -20.73
N GLU A 59 6.33 -6.29 -19.76
CA GLU A 59 4.88 -6.57 -19.74
C GLU A 59 4.09 -5.77 -20.79
N ILE A 60 4.58 -4.62 -21.23
CA ILE A 60 4.01 -3.86 -22.34
C ILE A 60 4.27 -4.60 -23.65
N GLU A 61 5.51 -5.02 -23.91
CA GLU A 61 5.91 -5.78 -25.10
C GLU A 61 5.10 -7.08 -25.24
N GLN A 62 4.81 -7.74 -24.12
CA GLN A 62 4.03 -8.98 -24.07
C GLN A 62 2.51 -8.75 -24.05
N ASN A 63 2.04 -7.49 -24.09
CA ASN A 63 0.62 -7.11 -23.95
C ASN A 63 -0.05 -7.67 -22.67
N LEU A 64 0.73 -7.79 -21.59
CA LEU A 64 0.30 -8.28 -20.29
C LEU A 64 0.01 -7.16 -19.29
N ALA A 65 0.55 -5.96 -19.49
CA ALA A 65 0.56 -4.88 -18.50
C ALA A 65 -0.82 -4.56 -17.87
N LYS A 66 -1.92 -4.72 -18.60
CA LYS A 66 -3.29 -4.44 -18.12
C LYS A 66 -4.04 -5.66 -17.55
N LYS A 67 -3.50 -6.87 -17.69
CA LYS A 67 -4.13 -8.11 -17.21
C LYS A 67 -4.28 -8.08 -15.69
N HIS A 68 -5.29 -8.77 -15.16
CA HIS A 68 -5.64 -8.70 -13.73
C HIS A 68 -4.53 -9.21 -12.80
N TYR A 69 -3.69 -10.11 -13.31
CA TYR A 69 -2.59 -10.77 -12.61
C TYR A 69 -1.21 -10.17 -12.92
N SER A 70 -1.14 -9.09 -13.71
CA SER A 70 0.15 -8.53 -14.12
C SER A 70 0.86 -7.77 -13.01
N SER A 71 2.18 -7.79 -13.06
CA SER A 71 3.07 -7.10 -12.14
C SER A 71 2.88 -5.59 -12.24
N SER A 72 2.68 -5.06 -13.45
CA SER A 72 2.39 -3.63 -13.71
C SER A 72 1.09 -3.18 -13.06
N ARG A 73 0.04 -4.01 -13.11
CA ARG A 73 -1.24 -3.70 -12.45
C ARG A 73 -1.14 -3.83 -10.93
N SER A 74 -0.33 -4.75 -10.43
CA SER A 74 0.00 -4.82 -9.00
C SER A 74 0.82 -3.61 -8.54
N LEU A 75 1.77 -3.15 -9.35
CA LEU A 75 2.64 -2.00 -9.05
C LEU A 75 1.83 -0.71 -8.89
N ILE A 76 0.85 -0.42 -9.76
CA ILE A 76 0.03 0.78 -9.60
C ILE A 76 -0.80 0.76 -8.29
N ARG A 77 -1.22 -0.42 -7.83
CA ARG A 77 -1.93 -0.58 -6.55
C ARG A 77 -0.97 -0.42 -5.37
N VAL A 78 0.21 -1.03 -5.45
CA VAL A 78 1.29 -0.86 -4.46
C VAL A 78 1.68 0.62 -4.34
N LYS A 79 1.87 1.33 -5.47
CA LYS A 79 2.16 2.76 -5.51
C LYS A 79 1.11 3.58 -4.75
N ARG A 80 -0.19 3.30 -4.96
CA ARG A 80 -1.28 4.00 -4.25
C ARG A 80 -1.23 3.74 -2.74
N SER A 81 -0.99 2.50 -2.32
CA SER A 81 -0.80 2.18 -0.89
C SER A 81 0.39 2.92 -0.29
N THR A 82 1.52 2.97 -0.98
CA THR A 82 2.71 3.69 -0.52
C THR A 82 2.45 5.20 -0.41
N ILE A 83 1.74 5.80 -1.38
CA ILE A 83 1.34 7.22 -1.31
C ILE A 83 0.42 7.46 -0.10
N MET A 84 -0.56 6.57 0.13
CA MET A 84 -1.44 6.68 1.31
C MET A 84 -0.62 6.63 2.60
N LEU A 85 0.28 5.66 2.75
CA LEU A 85 1.10 5.51 3.95
C LEU A 85 2.00 6.74 4.17
N SER A 86 2.61 7.29 3.12
CA SER A 86 3.39 8.54 3.20
C SER A 86 2.54 9.69 3.74
N VAL A 87 1.40 9.95 3.10
CA VAL A 87 0.49 11.04 3.51
C VAL A 87 -0.02 10.83 4.93
N MET A 88 -0.36 9.59 5.29
CA MET A 88 -0.83 9.26 6.63
C MET A 88 0.24 9.55 7.68
N PHE A 89 1.50 9.15 7.45
CA PHE A 89 2.60 9.45 8.36
C PHE A 89 2.87 10.94 8.46
N GLU A 90 2.88 11.66 7.34
CA GLU A 90 2.98 13.13 7.33
C GLU A 90 1.87 13.78 8.17
N GLN A 91 0.62 13.32 8.02
CA GLN A 91 -0.51 13.81 8.81
C GLN A 91 -0.39 13.46 10.30
N MET A 92 0.08 12.26 10.64
CA MET A 92 0.30 11.82 12.03
C MET A 92 1.41 12.61 12.73
N VAL A 93 2.44 13.02 11.99
CA VAL A 93 3.52 13.88 12.50
C VAL A 93 3.05 15.32 12.63
N THR A 94 2.37 15.86 11.61
CA THR A 94 2.02 17.28 11.54
C THR A 94 0.85 17.66 12.46
N ARG A 95 -0.21 16.85 12.53
CA ARG A 95 -1.43 17.19 13.30
C ARG A 95 -1.23 17.07 14.81
N GLY A 96 -0.31 16.22 15.26
CA GLY A 96 -0.21 15.83 16.66
C GLY A 96 -1.49 15.17 17.19
N GLY A 97 -1.55 14.95 18.51
CA GLY A 97 -2.72 14.38 19.18
C GLY A 97 -2.80 12.85 19.17
N ASN A 98 -3.76 12.31 19.93
CA ASN A 98 -3.85 10.87 20.18
C ASN A 98 -4.78 10.12 19.21
N SER A 99 -5.63 10.81 18.45
CA SER A 99 -6.48 10.21 17.42
C SER A 99 -5.80 10.25 16.05
N ILE A 100 -5.84 9.12 15.32
CA ILE A 100 -5.32 9.04 13.95
C ILE A 100 -6.42 9.03 12.88
N VAL A 101 -7.70 9.13 13.28
CA VAL A 101 -8.85 9.08 12.35
C VAL A 101 -8.70 10.08 11.21
N GLY A 102 -8.36 11.33 11.54
CA GLY A 102 -8.17 12.38 10.54
C GLY A 102 -6.96 12.15 9.63
N ALA A 103 -5.91 11.49 10.12
CA ALA A 103 -4.75 11.14 9.30
C ALA A 103 -5.10 10.03 8.30
N VAL A 104 -5.78 8.98 8.77
CA VAL A 104 -6.22 7.86 7.91
C VAL A 104 -7.23 8.33 6.88
N SER A 105 -8.29 9.04 7.27
CA SER A 105 -9.32 9.52 6.35
C SER A 105 -8.74 10.46 5.28
N LYS A 106 -7.86 11.39 5.68
CA LYS A 106 -7.23 12.32 4.73
C LYS A 106 -6.30 11.62 3.75
N SER A 107 -5.51 10.67 4.24
CA SER A 107 -4.57 9.89 3.41
C SER A 107 -5.26 9.01 2.36
N TYR A 108 -6.51 8.62 2.61
CA TYR A 108 -7.30 7.78 1.72
C TYR A 108 -7.83 8.53 0.48
N GLU A 109 -8.11 9.83 0.60
CA GLU A 109 -8.83 10.63 -0.41
C GLU A 109 -8.16 10.57 -1.80
N LYS A 110 -6.93 11.07 -1.91
CA LYS A 110 -6.23 11.17 -3.21
C LYS A 110 -5.88 9.81 -3.83
N PRO A 111 -5.24 8.86 -3.12
CA PRO A 111 -4.76 7.63 -3.74
C PRO A 111 -5.84 6.57 -3.96
N PHE A 112 -6.97 6.60 -3.23
CA PHE A 112 -7.95 5.51 -3.27
C PHE A 112 -9.39 5.92 -3.55
N ALA A 113 -9.87 7.09 -3.10
CA ALA A 113 -11.31 7.39 -3.17
C ALA A 113 -11.86 7.37 -4.61
N ALA A 114 -11.09 7.84 -5.59
CA ALA A 114 -11.46 7.81 -7.01
C ALA A 114 -11.46 6.40 -7.64
N TYR A 115 -10.84 5.42 -6.99
CA TYR A 115 -10.66 4.06 -7.54
C TYR A 115 -11.44 2.97 -6.78
N HIS A 116 -12.02 3.32 -5.63
CA HIS A 116 -12.87 2.44 -4.85
C HIS A 116 -14.34 2.74 -5.10
N GLY A 117 -15.15 1.72 -5.34
CA GLY A 117 -16.61 1.85 -5.47
C GLY A 117 -17.27 2.27 -4.16
N TRP A 118 -18.56 2.62 -4.22
CA TRP A 118 -19.33 3.10 -3.06
C TRP A 118 -19.20 2.14 -1.86
N ALA A 119 -19.42 0.84 -2.06
CA ALA A 119 -19.37 -0.15 -0.98
C ALA A 119 -18.01 -0.17 -0.26
N THR A 120 -16.91 -0.16 -1.00
CA THR A 120 -15.55 -0.14 -0.42
C THR A 120 -15.29 1.15 0.34
N ARG A 121 -15.68 2.30 -0.21
CA ARG A 121 -15.55 3.58 0.50
C ARG A 121 -16.35 3.56 1.80
N THR A 122 -17.60 3.12 1.77
CA THR A 122 -18.46 3.02 2.96
C THR A 122 -17.83 2.11 4.03
N ALA A 123 -17.31 0.95 3.64
CA ALA A 123 -16.64 0.04 4.57
C ALA A 123 -15.40 0.67 5.23
N VAL A 124 -14.59 1.41 4.46
CA VAL A 124 -13.41 2.14 4.99
C VAL A 124 -13.83 3.22 5.98
N PHE A 125 -14.87 4.01 5.69
CA PHE A 125 -15.30 5.06 6.62
C PHE A 125 -15.96 4.48 7.88
N ALA A 126 -16.70 3.38 7.75
CA ALA A 126 -17.30 2.67 8.87
C ALA A 126 -16.25 2.02 9.80
N SER A 127 -15.04 1.72 9.32
CA SER A 127 -13.97 1.15 10.15
C SER A 127 -13.16 2.18 10.94
N LEU A 128 -13.27 3.47 10.61
CA LEU A 128 -12.49 4.53 11.27
C LEU A 128 -12.64 4.59 12.80
N PRO A 129 -13.83 4.42 13.40
CA PRO A 129 -13.99 4.44 14.85
C PRO A 129 -13.22 3.34 15.59
N ALA A 130 -12.85 2.26 14.89
CA ALA A 130 -12.11 1.13 15.46
C ALA A 130 -10.58 1.27 15.36
N LEU A 131 -10.08 2.38 14.80
CA LEU A 131 -8.65 2.65 14.72
C LEU A 131 -8.02 2.72 16.12
N PRO A 132 -6.79 2.22 16.31
CA PRO A 132 -6.05 2.43 17.53
C PRO A 132 -5.74 3.92 17.73
N THR A 133 -5.40 4.29 18.96
CA THR A 133 -4.83 5.61 19.22
C THR A 133 -3.39 5.67 18.74
N ARG A 134 -2.88 6.88 18.50
CA ARG A 134 -1.47 7.11 18.18
C ARG A 134 -0.57 6.54 19.27
N ALA A 135 -0.91 6.75 20.55
CA ALA A 135 -0.13 6.18 21.66
C ALA A 135 -0.04 4.65 21.61
N LYS A 136 -1.14 3.95 21.27
CA LYS A 136 -1.12 2.49 21.10
C LYS A 136 -0.27 2.03 19.92
N LEU A 137 -0.25 2.79 18.81
CA LEU A 137 0.58 2.47 17.65
C LEU A 137 2.08 2.65 17.91
N MET A 138 2.48 3.60 18.75
CA MET A 138 3.89 3.88 19.03
C MET A 138 4.56 2.83 19.93
N VAL A 139 3.79 1.91 20.51
CA VAL A 139 4.28 0.83 21.38
C VAL A 139 4.01 -0.56 20.80
N ALA A 140 3.54 -0.63 19.54
CA ALA A 140 3.17 -1.85 18.82
C ALA A 140 4.34 -2.46 18.03
#